data_AF-A0A917M9W6-F1
#
_entry.id   AF-A0A917M9W6-F1
#
_cell.length_a   1.000
_cell.length_b   1.000
_cell.length_c   1.000
_cell.angle_alpha   90.00
_cell.angle_beta   90.00
_cell.angle_gamma   90.00
#
_symmetry.space_group_name_H-M   'P 1'
#
loop_
_entity.id
_entity.type
_entity.pdbx_description
1 polymer ?
#
loop_
_entity_poly.entity_id
_entity_poly.type
_entity_poly.pdbx_seq_one_letter_code
_entity_poly.pdbx_strand_id
1 'polypeptide(L)'
;MTFRKLGIINIILLIIIIIFSPHPWYFLMLTSAQIIFVPLVLDLIFKGDNKKFPWYLPYFFILASLAVLILQVTNDTPWDLFLALPYFIFTLMVALCGFVRFLNRGFIHLEEFMIDMGMIYLTIGGAWFLAYEGNIETGFSSMLSWLTGIHFHYSAFLLPVFAGFLGRLYKPAFYKWISIIILLSPIAVAIGITYSRVVELLAVILYIIGIYGLIILSFKIADQLPLQKGLTRISFSALGVSILFSLLYALGNVTYQFHITIDFMLYFHGITNSIVFALMGVIGWSVQVPSANYNKCSFPISRFSGKGKIGEKFLISKTDSQKYNGLVDDMDMYKPDINETLSTTVKDFYENTTAYRLLAEVKWRSWFKPFAGIYRLFSHKMQQINLPFSSKSVEMTGDIFSIDDKKDGRSNVRAWVRKINEDIVFVALYSSHQESGRTYMNIALPLPWSSMIGILELNQYGGDLRLTSKKRTSNADSGIYLAIGSNLFKLPFEEQFDVEEIEEGILKAKHTMWLFSVPFLSIDYRIYKLDKEMEI
;
A
#
# COMPACT_ATOMS: atom_id res chain seq x y z
N MET A 1 -19.26 11.44 19.70
CA MET A 1 -18.00 11.46 20.46
C MET A 1 -16.83 11.56 19.48
N THR A 2 -15.74 12.29 19.76
CA THR A 2 -14.52 12.30 18.91
C THR A 2 -13.32 11.79 19.70
N PHE A 3 -12.31 11.26 19.00
CA PHE A 3 -11.08 10.78 19.66
C PHE A 3 -10.33 11.90 20.39
N ARG A 4 -10.32 13.13 19.86
CA ARG A 4 -9.74 14.27 20.58
C ARG A 4 -10.39 14.48 21.95
N LYS A 5 -11.73 14.45 22.01
CA LYS A 5 -12.45 14.59 23.29
C LYS A 5 -12.13 13.43 24.23
N LEU A 6 -12.09 12.20 23.72
CA LEU A 6 -11.75 11.02 24.52
C LEU A 6 -10.31 11.06 25.05
N GLY A 7 -9.33 11.40 24.23
CA GLY A 7 -7.94 11.53 24.67
C GLY A 7 -7.77 12.60 25.76
N ILE A 8 -8.51 13.71 25.68
CA ILE A 8 -8.51 14.75 26.73
C ILE A 8 -9.22 14.27 28.00
N ILE A 9 -10.38 13.62 27.88
CA ILE A 9 -11.10 13.04 29.04
C ILE A 9 -10.24 11.99 29.73
N ASN A 10 -9.50 11.18 28.96
CA ASN A 10 -8.62 10.15 29.47
C ASN A 10 -7.40 10.68 30.23
N ILE A 11 -7.13 11.98 30.20
CA ILE A 11 -6.18 12.62 31.15
C ILE A 11 -6.69 12.43 32.58
N ILE A 12 -8.00 12.55 32.80
CA ILE A 12 -8.62 12.30 34.11
C ILE A 12 -8.45 10.83 34.48
N LEU A 13 -8.66 9.91 33.54
CA LEU A 13 -8.42 8.47 33.78
C LEU A 13 -6.95 8.19 34.13
N LEU A 14 -6.00 8.82 33.44
CA LEU A 14 -4.58 8.69 33.76
C LEU A 14 -4.27 9.20 35.17
N ILE A 15 -4.86 10.33 35.59
CA ILE A 15 -4.72 10.84 36.96
C ILE A 15 -5.24 9.83 37.98
N ILE A 16 -6.40 9.20 37.72
CA ILE A 16 -6.94 8.13 38.57
C ILE A 16 -5.94 6.97 38.66
N ILE A 17 -5.38 6.52 37.52
CA ILE A 17 -4.37 5.45 37.50
C ILE A 17 -3.13 5.85 38.31
N ILE A 18 -2.62 7.07 38.16
CA ILE A 18 -1.46 7.55 38.92
C ILE A 18 -1.70 7.50 40.44
N ILE A 19 -2.92 7.80 40.89
CA ILE A 19 -3.27 7.83 42.32
C ILE A 19 -3.50 6.43 42.89
N PHE A 20 -4.15 5.54 42.12
CA PHE A 20 -4.66 4.27 42.63
C PHE A 20 -3.93 3.03 42.13
N SER A 21 -3.00 3.16 41.18
CA SER A 21 -2.30 2.00 40.61
C SER A 21 -1.42 1.30 41.65
N PRO A 22 -1.56 -0.02 41.83
CA PRO A 22 -0.64 -0.82 42.63
C PRO A 22 0.66 -1.14 41.86
N HIS A 23 0.72 -0.83 40.57
CA HIS A 23 1.80 -1.23 39.67
C HIS A 23 2.96 -0.24 39.69
N PRO A 24 4.18 -0.68 39.33
CA PRO A 24 5.34 0.21 39.19
C PRO A 24 5.09 1.40 38.24
N TRP A 25 5.72 2.53 38.51
CA TRP A 25 5.53 3.77 37.75
C TRP A 25 5.74 3.63 36.24
N TYR A 26 6.61 2.70 35.80
CA TYR A 26 6.93 2.54 34.39
C TYR A 26 5.75 2.04 33.55
N PHE A 27 4.76 1.37 34.17
CA PHE A 27 3.53 0.96 33.50
C PHE A 27 2.78 2.13 32.87
N LEU A 28 2.88 3.30 33.49
CA LEU A 28 2.27 4.54 33.00
C LEU A 28 2.75 4.92 31.60
N MET A 29 3.92 4.47 31.16
CA MET A 29 4.41 4.75 29.80
C MET A 29 3.53 4.05 28.74
N LEU A 30 3.23 2.76 28.91
CA LEU A 30 2.33 2.06 27.99
C LEU A 30 0.91 2.64 28.10
N THR A 31 0.41 2.79 29.33
CA THR A 31 -0.93 3.29 29.60
C THR A 31 -1.17 4.66 28.98
N SER A 32 -0.20 5.58 29.10
CA SER A 32 -0.27 6.91 28.46
C SER A 32 -0.38 6.82 26.95
N ALA A 33 0.38 5.91 26.32
CA ALA A 33 0.26 5.67 24.89
C ALA A 33 -1.14 5.15 24.52
N GLN A 34 -1.63 4.13 25.25
CA GLN A 34 -2.89 3.47 24.98
C GLN A 34 -4.10 4.42 25.10
N ILE A 35 -4.18 5.17 26.20
CA ILE A 35 -5.39 5.95 26.53
C ILE A 35 -5.33 7.42 26.10
N ILE A 36 -4.13 7.98 25.86
CA ILE A 36 -3.94 9.38 25.46
C ILE A 36 -3.38 9.48 24.03
N PHE A 37 -2.19 8.96 23.76
CA PHE A 37 -1.51 9.26 22.49
C PHE A 37 -2.16 8.57 21.29
N VAL A 38 -2.55 7.30 21.40
CA VAL A 38 -3.24 6.56 20.33
C VAL A 38 -4.51 7.26 19.87
N PRO A 39 -5.51 7.58 20.73
CA PRO A 39 -6.71 8.26 20.25
C PRO A 39 -6.40 9.65 19.70
N LEU A 40 -5.53 10.45 20.35
CA LEU A 40 -5.18 11.77 19.84
C LEU A 40 -4.58 11.70 18.44
N VAL A 41 -3.64 10.78 18.20
CA VAL A 41 -3.02 10.61 16.87
C VAL A 41 -4.02 10.07 15.85
N LEU A 42 -4.92 9.15 16.22
CA LEU A 42 -5.99 8.72 15.32
C LEU A 42 -6.88 9.89 14.90
N ASP A 43 -7.22 10.81 15.82
CA ASP A 43 -7.96 12.05 15.48
C ASP A 43 -7.20 12.88 14.43
N LEU A 44 -5.89 13.06 14.61
CA LEU A 44 -5.04 13.79 13.66
C LEU A 44 -5.01 13.12 12.29
N ILE A 45 -4.87 11.79 12.23
CA ILE A 45 -4.87 11.03 10.98
C ILE A 45 -6.17 11.30 10.22
N PHE A 46 -7.32 11.02 10.84
CA PHE A 46 -8.62 11.14 10.18
C PHE A 46 -8.98 12.59 9.81
N LYS A 47 -8.58 13.57 10.64
CA LYS A 47 -8.75 15.00 10.32
C LYS A 47 -7.97 15.40 9.07
N GLY A 48 -6.74 14.89 8.91
CA GLY A 48 -5.89 15.18 7.76
C GLY A 48 -6.40 14.60 6.44
N ASP A 49 -7.28 13.59 6.46
CA ASP A 49 -7.77 12.95 5.24
C ASP A 49 -9.09 13.52 4.69
N ASN A 50 -9.71 14.49 5.37
CA ASN A 50 -11.03 15.06 5.00
C ASN A 50 -12.14 14.02 4.77
N LYS A 51 -11.99 12.80 5.31
CA LYS A 51 -12.93 11.68 5.11
C LYS A 51 -13.81 11.46 6.34
N LYS A 52 -15.00 10.88 6.08
CA LYS A 52 -15.92 10.46 7.13
C LYS A 52 -15.28 9.35 7.96
N PHE A 53 -15.07 9.70 9.21
CA PHE A 53 -14.60 8.89 10.31
C PHE A 53 -15.50 7.64 10.54
N PRO A 54 -14.96 6.43 10.81
CA PRO A 54 -15.78 5.28 11.20
C PRO A 54 -16.45 5.57 12.55
N TRP A 55 -17.73 5.96 12.51
CA TRP A 55 -18.43 6.53 13.66
C TRP A 55 -18.42 5.65 14.92
N TYR A 56 -18.30 4.33 14.77
CA TYR A 56 -18.30 3.34 15.84
C TYR A 56 -16.98 3.26 16.63
N LEU A 57 -15.86 3.66 16.04
CA LEU A 57 -14.52 3.40 16.60
C LEU A 57 -14.23 4.11 17.96
N PRO A 58 -14.64 5.37 18.20
CA PRO A 58 -14.48 6.06 19.48
C PRO A 58 -15.37 5.46 20.55
N TYR A 59 -16.56 4.96 20.20
CA TYR A 59 -17.45 4.33 21.17
C TYR A 59 -16.85 3.02 21.65
N PHE A 60 -16.28 2.22 20.75
CA PHE A 60 -15.54 1.02 21.14
C PHE A 60 -14.27 1.36 21.94
N PHE A 61 -13.59 2.46 21.61
CA PHE A 61 -12.44 2.92 22.37
C PHE A 61 -12.76 3.26 23.83
N ILE A 62 -13.96 3.75 24.15
CA ILE A 62 -14.37 3.97 25.54
C ILE A 62 -14.27 2.67 26.34
N LEU A 63 -14.82 1.58 25.79
CA LEU A 63 -14.74 0.25 26.40
C LEU A 63 -13.28 -0.18 26.59
N ALA A 64 -12.46 -0.02 25.55
CA ALA A 64 -11.03 -0.34 25.62
C ALA A 64 -10.29 0.47 26.70
N SER A 65 -10.51 1.79 26.79
CA SER A 65 -9.86 2.65 27.78
C SER A 65 -10.32 2.36 29.21
N LEU A 66 -11.58 1.99 29.40
CA LEU A 66 -12.09 1.57 30.72
C LEU A 66 -11.51 0.23 31.14
N ALA A 67 -11.33 -0.71 30.20
CA ALA A 67 -10.73 -2.00 30.51
C ALA A 67 -9.24 -1.85 30.89
N VAL A 68 -8.49 -1.00 30.16
CA VAL A 68 -7.11 -0.62 30.55
C VAL A 68 -7.07 0.07 31.91
N LEU A 69 -8.01 0.98 32.20
CA LEU A 69 -8.12 1.60 33.53
C LEU A 69 -8.28 0.55 34.63
N ILE A 70 -9.20 -0.41 34.46
CA ILE A 70 -9.44 -1.46 35.46
C ILE A 70 -8.17 -2.27 35.70
N LEU A 71 -7.52 -2.77 34.64
CA LEU A 71 -6.25 -3.52 34.73
C LEU A 71 -5.18 -2.75 35.51
N GLN A 72 -5.13 -1.44 35.32
CA GLN A 72 -4.10 -0.60 35.93
C GLN A 72 -4.42 -0.16 37.37
N VAL A 73 -5.66 -0.33 37.86
CA VAL A 73 -6.03 0.01 39.25
C VAL A 73 -6.32 -1.21 40.11
N THR A 74 -6.33 -2.41 39.52
CA THR A 74 -6.47 -3.68 40.22
C THR A 74 -5.14 -4.43 40.26
N ASN A 75 -4.98 -5.31 41.25
CA ASN A 75 -3.92 -6.33 41.21
C ASN A 75 -4.27 -7.42 40.20
N ASP A 76 -3.31 -8.31 39.91
CA ASP A 76 -3.49 -9.44 39.01
C ASP A 76 -4.76 -10.25 39.34
N THR A 77 -5.63 -10.40 38.36
CA THR A 77 -6.89 -11.16 38.47
C THR A 77 -6.99 -12.26 37.41
N PRO A 78 -7.80 -13.31 37.62
CA PRO A 78 -8.09 -14.31 36.59
C PRO A 78 -8.77 -13.75 35.33
N TRP A 79 -9.28 -12.52 35.38
CA TRP A 79 -10.03 -11.89 34.31
C TRP A 79 -9.17 -10.95 33.43
N ASP A 80 -7.89 -10.80 33.72
CA ASP A 80 -7.03 -9.80 33.08
C ASP A 80 -6.91 -10.02 31.57
N LEU A 81 -6.81 -11.29 31.13
CA LEU A 81 -6.88 -11.65 29.72
C LEU A 81 -8.16 -11.09 29.05
N PHE A 82 -9.31 -11.26 29.69
CA PHE A 82 -10.59 -10.79 29.16
C PHE A 82 -10.70 -9.26 29.17
N LEU A 83 -10.11 -8.59 30.16
CA LEU A 83 -10.03 -7.14 30.22
C LEU A 83 -9.06 -6.55 29.19
N ALA A 84 -8.03 -7.29 28.78
CA ALA A 84 -7.10 -6.84 27.74
C ALA A 84 -7.66 -7.01 26.31
N LEU A 85 -8.59 -7.97 26.10
CA LEU A 85 -9.23 -8.22 24.80
C LEU A 85 -9.88 -6.99 24.16
N PRO A 86 -10.67 -6.15 24.86
CA PRO A 86 -11.20 -4.91 24.32
C PRO A 86 -10.13 -4.00 23.68
N TYR A 87 -8.98 -3.83 24.32
CA TYR A 87 -7.90 -3.02 23.77
C TYR A 87 -7.29 -3.68 22.52
N PHE A 88 -7.03 -4.99 22.57
CA PHE A 88 -6.53 -5.71 21.41
C PHE A 88 -7.47 -5.64 20.20
N ILE A 89 -8.77 -5.90 20.40
CA ILE A 89 -9.79 -5.78 19.34
C ILE A 89 -9.83 -4.35 18.79
N PHE A 90 -9.73 -3.33 19.64
CA PHE A 90 -9.65 -1.95 19.20
C PHE A 90 -8.43 -1.73 18.27
N THR A 91 -7.25 -2.23 18.64
CA THR A 91 -6.06 -2.13 17.77
C THR A 91 -6.24 -2.87 16.44
N LEU A 92 -6.92 -4.02 16.43
CA LEU A 92 -7.24 -4.76 15.21
C LEU A 92 -8.17 -3.95 14.28
N MET A 93 -9.18 -3.28 14.84
CA MET A 93 -10.07 -2.38 14.08
C MET A 93 -9.30 -1.20 13.48
N VAL A 94 -8.34 -0.64 14.23
CA VAL A 94 -7.43 0.39 13.73
C VAL A 94 -6.56 -0.14 12.59
N ALA A 95 -5.98 -1.33 12.72
CA ALA A 95 -5.18 -1.94 11.65
C ALA A 95 -6.01 -2.23 10.39
N LEU A 96 -7.26 -2.68 10.53
CA LEU A 96 -8.17 -2.83 9.39
C LEU A 96 -8.43 -1.50 8.69
N CYS A 97 -8.57 -0.41 9.45
CA CYS A 97 -8.67 0.93 8.86
C CYS A 97 -7.38 1.30 8.12
N GLY A 98 -6.20 1.08 8.73
CA GLY A 98 -4.89 1.27 8.08
C GLY A 98 -4.77 0.48 6.77
N PHE A 99 -5.14 -0.80 6.79
CA PHE A 99 -5.11 -1.69 5.64
C PHE A 99 -6.04 -1.23 4.52
N VAL A 100 -7.29 -0.85 4.84
CA VAL A 100 -8.23 -0.32 3.83
C VAL A 100 -7.73 0.99 3.22
N ARG A 101 -7.11 1.86 4.02
CA ARG A 101 -6.50 3.10 3.52
C ARG A 101 -5.34 2.81 2.57
N PHE A 102 -4.46 1.91 2.99
CA PHE A 102 -3.33 1.45 2.19
C PHE A 102 -3.80 0.89 0.86
N LEU A 103 -4.78 -0.01 0.86
CA LEU A 103 -5.29 -0.59 -0.38
C LEU A 103 -5.79 0.49 -1.34
N ASN A 104 -6.54 1.50 -0.86
CA ASN A 104 -7.06 2.57 -1.71
C ASN A 104 -5.98 3.49 -2.31
N ARG A 105 -4.81 3.59 -1.66
CA ARG A 105 -3.74 4.53 -2.02
C ARG A 105 -2.55 3.86 -2.72
N GLY A 106 -2.34 2.58 -2.44
CA GLY A 106 -1.19 1.80 -2.89
C GLY A 106 0.13 2.32 -2.32
N PHE A 107 1.23 1.91 -2.96
CA PHE A 107 2.60 2.24 -2.54
C PHE A 107 3.13 3.58 -3.07
N ILE A 108 2.30 4.37 -3.75
CA ILE A 108 2.76 5.59 -4.45
C ILE A 108 3.02 6.73 -3.48
N HIS A 109 2.11 6.91 -2.54
CA HIS A 109 2.18 7.95 -1.53
C HIS A 109 2.85 7.36 -0.30
N LEU A 110 4.18 7.32 -0.30
CA LEU A 110 4.94 6.71 0.78
C LEU A 110 4.63 7.36 2.13
N GLU A 111 4.38 8.66 2.15
CA GLU A 111 3.94 9.39 3.36
C GLU A 111 2.62 8.87 3.93
N GLU A 112 1.70 8.43 3.08
CA GLU A 112 0.45 7.81 3.51
C GLU A 112 0.69 6.37 3.92
N PHE A 113 1.54 5.64 3.20
CA PHE A 113 1.94 4.29 3.56
C PHE A 113 2.59 4.23 4.95
N MET A 114 3.41 5.23 5.32
CA MET A 114 3.98 5.35 6.67
C MET A 114 2.89 5.41 7.76
N ILE A 115 1.85 6.22 7.52
CA ILE A 115 0.72 6.37 8.45
C ILE A 115 -0.08 5.07 8.54
N ASP A 116 -0.39 4.49 7.38
CA ASP A 116 -1.19 3.26 7.27
C ASP A 116 -0.46 2.07 7.92
N MET A 117 0.85 1.96 7.73
CA MET A 117 1.69 0.97 8.42
C MET A 117 1.77 1.21 9.92
N GLY A 118 1.83 2.46 10.37
CA GLY A 118 1.74 2.77 11.79
C GLY A 118 0.47 2.22 12.43
N MET A 119 -0.69 2.44 11.78
CA MET A 119 -1.98 1.89 12.22
C MET A 119 -1.99 0.35 12.25
N ILE A 120 -1.32 -0.30 11.29
CA ILE A 120 -1.21 -1.77 11.24
C ILE A 120 -0.30 -2.31 12.36
N TYR A 121 0.87 -1.71 12.55
CA TYR A 121 1.83 -2.09 13.60
C TYR A 121 1.28 -1.93 15.01
N LEU A 122 0.33 -1.01 15.23
CA LEU A 122 -0.35 -0.87 16.51
C LEU A 122 -1.01 -2.20 16.99
N THR A 123 -1.50 -3.04 16.08
CA THR A 123 -2.08 -4.36 16.45
C THR A 123 -1.03 -5.29 17.06
N ILE A 124 0.23 -5.21 16.62
CA ILE A 124 1.31 -5.99 17.22
C ILE A 124 1.54 -5.53 18.66
N GLY A 125 1.49 -4.21 18.92
CA GLY A 125 1.53 -3.66 20.27
C GLY A 125 0.37 -4.13 21.15
N GLY A 126 -0.85 -4.16 20.60
CA GLY A 126 -2.03 -4.69 21.28
C GLY A 126 -1.93 -6.19 21.58
N ALA A 127 -1.34 -6.98 20.68
CA ALA A 127 -1.13 -8.41 20.87
C ALA A 127 -0.11 -8.70 21.98
N TRP A 128 0.99 -7.94 22.05
CA TRP A 128 1.97 -8.05 23.14
C TRP A 128 1.40 -7.61 24.49
N PHE A 129 0.55 -6.58 24.50
CA PHE A 129 -0.19 -6.19 25.70
C PHE A 129 -1.12 -7.32 26.17
N LEU A 130 -1.91 -7.91 25.26
CA LEU A 130 -2.77 -9.05 25.59
C LEU A 130 -1.97 -10.26 26.10
N ALA A 131 -0.82 -10.55 25.48
CA ALA A 131 0.05 -11.64 25.90
C ALA A 131 0.63 -11.41 27.30
N TYR A 132 1.00 -10.17 27.61
CA TYR A 132 1.48 -9.76 28.92
C TYR A 132 0.39 -9.93 30.00
N GLU A 133 -0.77 -9.29 29.83
CA GLU A 133 -1.89 -9.36 30.79
C GLU A 133 -2.47 -10.78 30.93
N GLY A 134 -2.41 -11.55 29.84
CA GLY A 134 -2.87 -12.94 29.81
C GLY A 134 -1.87 -13.97 30.31
N ASN A 135 -0.67 -13.57 30.74
CA ASN A 135 0.44 -14.47 31.10
C ASN A 135 0.70 -15.55 30.04
N ILE A 136 0.58 -15.17 28.75
CA ILE A 136 0.78 -16.08 27.63
C ILE A 136 2.29 -16.34 27.46
N GLU A 137 2.69 -17.60 27.33
CA GLU A 137 4.08 -17.97 27.10
C GLU A 137 4.52 -17.56 25.69
N THR A 138 5.34 -16.51 25.61
CA THR A 138 5.87 -15.95 24.35
C THR A 138 7.31 -16.40 24.04
N GLY A 139 7.95 -17.13 24.97
CA GLY A 139 9.39 -17.42 24.93
C GLY A 139 10.27 -16.27 25.43
N PHE A 140 9.68 -15.13 25.85
CA PHE A 140 10.38 -13.99 26.43
C PHE A 140 9.96 -13.77 27.89
N SER A 141 10.76 -13.02 28.65
CA SER A 141 10.35 -12.60 29.99
C SER A 141 9.11 -11.70 29.93
N SER A 142 8.35 -11.65 31.03
CA SER A 142 7.19 -10.76 31.17
C SER A 142 7.56 -9.30 30.89
N MET A 143 8.72 -8.86 31.42
CA MET A 143 9.24 -7.51 31.18
C MET A 143 9.53 -7.23 29.70
N LEU A 144 10.14 -8.18 28.98
CA LEU A 144 10.40 -8.02 27.53
C LEU A 144 9.11 -8.02 26.72
N SER A 145 8.13 -8.84 27.10
CA SER A 145 6.81 -8.87 26.46
C SER A 145 6.10 -7.52 26.57
N TRP A 146 6.08 -6.94 27.78
CA TRP A 146 5.51 -5.62 28.03
C TRP A 146 6.28 -4.48 27.32
N LEU A 147 7.61 -4.50 27.40
CA LEU A 147 8.47 -3.53 26.70
C LEU A 147 8.24 -3.58 25.19
N THR A 148 8.08 -4.76 24.61
CA THR A 148 7.77 -4.93 23.19
C THR A 148 6.44 -4.25 22.84
N GLY A 149 5.41 -4.44 23.69
CA GLY A 149 4.15 -3.70 23.59
C GLY A 149 4.36 -2.19 23.50
N ILE A 150 5.15 -1.60 24.39
CA ILE A 150 5.49 -0.16 24.36
C ILE A 150 6.15 0.25 23.05
N HIS A 151 7.18 -0.48 22.60
CA HIS A 151 7.91 -0.10 21.39
C HIS A 151 6.96 -0.05 20.19
N PHE A 152 6.01 -0.98 20.08
CA PHE A 152 5.04 -0.95 18.98
C PHE A 152 4.04 0.22 19.06
N HIS A 153 3.79 0.80 20.23
CA HIS A 153 2.98 2.02 20.35
C HIS A 153 3.77 3.29 20.03
N TYR A 154 5.03 3.38 20.44
CA TYR A 154 5.86 4.57 20.22
C TYR A 154 6.65 4.52 18.92
N SER A 155 7.52 3.53 18.77
CA SER A 155 8.49 3.43 17.68
C SER A 155 7.87 2.89 16.39
N ALA A 156 6.81 2.06 16.50
CA ALA A 156 6.13 1.46 15.34
C ALA A 156 4.76 2.08 15.01
N PHE A 157 4.14 2.87 15.90
CA PHE A 157 2.90 3.61 15.60
C PHE A 157 3.14 5.13 15.53
N LEU A 158 3.54 5.78 16.63
CA LEU A 158 3.70 7.25 16.64
C LEU A 158 4.77 7.73 15.65
N LEU A 159 5.95 7.11 15.64
CA LEU A 159 7.04 7.54 14.77
C LEU A 159 6.71 7.42 13.28
N PRO A 160 6.17 6.30 12.76
CA PRO A 160 5.76 6.23 11.36
C PRO A 160 4.68 7.25 11.01
N VAL A 161 3.70 7.48 11.89
CA VAL A 161 2.67 8.50 11.65
C VAL A 161 3.27 9.91 11.58
N PHE A 162 4.18 10.27 12.50
CA PHE A 162 4.86 11.56 12.47
C PHE A 162 5.77 11.71 11.25
N ALA A 163 6.46 10.65 10.85
CA ALA A 163 7.25 10.61 9.61
C ALA A 163 6.38 10.75 8.35
N GLY A 164 5.15 10.21 8.38
CA GLY A 164 4.14 10.43 7.34
C GLY A 164 3.66 11.88 7.29
N PHE A 165 3.33 12.49 8.43
CA PHE A 165 2.99 13.92 8.48
C PHE A 165 4.14 14.82 7.99
N LEU A 166 5.39 14.47 8.32
CA LEU A 166 6.57 15.13 7.78
C LEU A 166 6.64 15.00 6.25
N GLY A 167 6.37 13.80 5.73
CA GLY A 167 6.29 13.53 4.29
C GLY A 167 5.13 14.23 3.58
N ARG A 168 4.03 14.54 4.27
CA ARG A 168 2.98 15.38 3.66
C ARG A 168 3.47 16.81 3.37
N LEU A 169 4.46 17.29 4.13
CA LEU A 169 5.01 18.64 4.01
C LEU A 169 6.25 18.70 3.11
N TYR A 170 7.16 17.71 3.17
CA TYR A 170 8.42 17.76 2.45
C TYR A 170 8.94 16.37 2.07
N LYS A 171 9.14 16.11 0.77
CA LYS A 171 9.55 14.80 0.21
C LYS A 171 10.72 14.90 -0.77
N PRO A 172 11.94 15.18 -0.31
CA PRO A 172 13.12 15.03 -1.15
C PRO A 172 13.37 13.55 -1.50
N ALA A 173 14.18 13.26 -2.50
CA ALA A 173 14.44 11.89 -2.99
C ALA A 173 14.86 10.91 -1.88
N PHE A 174 15.63 11.37 -0.89
CA PHE A 174 16.10 10.53 0.22
C PHE A 174 15.04 10.22 1.28
N TYR A 175 13.89 10.92 1.29
CA TYR A 175 12.73 10.57 2.15
C TYR A 175 12.32 9.12 1.96
N LYS A 176 12.38 8.62 0.71
CA LYS A 176 12.06 7.23 0.38
C LYS A 176 12.88 6.24 1.21
N TRP A 177 14.19 6.44 1.27
CA TRP A 177 15.10 5.56 1.99
C TRP A 177 14.92 5.66 3.50
N ILE A 178 14.74 6.88 4.02
CA ILE A 178 14.44 7.10 5.45
C ILE A 178 13.17 6.34 5.85
N SER A 179 12.09 6.50 5.10
CA SER A 179 10.81 5.83 5.39
C SER A 179 10.92 4.31 5.36
N ILE A 180 11.61 3.74 4.36
CA ILE A 180 11.86 2.29 4.31
C ILE A 180 12.64 1.83 5.55
N ILE A 181 13.70 2.55 5.92
CA ILE A 181 14.50 2.25 7.11
C ILE A 181 13.64 2.28 8.37
N ILE A 182 12.84 3.33 8.57
CA ILE A 182 11.99 3.48 9.76
C ILE A 182 10.95 2.37 9.87
N LEU A 183 10.36 1.92 8.75
CA LEU A 183 9.37 0.84 8.78
C LEU A 183 9.96 -0.55 9.03
N LEU A 184 11.17 -0.81 8.53
CA LEU A 184 11.83 -2.11 8.68
C LEU A 184 12.58 -2.24 10.01
N SER A 185 13.02 -1.12 10.61
CA SER A 185 13.87 -1.14 11.81
C SER A 185 13.23 -1.84 13.01
N PRO A 186 11.95 -1.60 13.40
CA PRO A 186 11.33 -2.31 14.52
C PRO A 186 11.34 -3.84 14.34
N ILE A 187 11.10 -4.32 13.12
CA ILE A 187 11.13 -5.76 12.80
C ILE A 187 12.56 -6.29 12.87
N ALA A 188 13.53 -5.56 12.28
CA ALA A 188 14.94 -5.96 12.31
C ALA A 188 15.50 -6.01 13.73
N VAL A 189 15.14 -5.06 14.60
CA VAL A 189 15.53 -5.06 16.01
C VAL A 189 14.91 -6.26 16.74
N ALA A 190 13.63 -6.55 16.53
CA ALA A 190 12.98 -7.72 17.14
C ALA A 190 13.66 -9.05 16.72
N ILE A 191 14.01 -9.19 15.44
CA ILE A 191 14.79 -10.33 14.94
C ILE A 191 16.17 -10.37 15.60
N GLY A 192 16.84 -9.23 15.74
CA GLY A 192 18.13 -9.12 16.40
C GLY A 192 18.10 -9.59 17.85
N ILE A 193 17.15 -9.09 18.65
CA ILE A 193 16.97 -9.49 20.05
C ILE A 193 16.71 -11.00 20.16
N THR A 194 15.96 -11.57 19.21
CA THR A 194 15.58 -12.99 19.24
C THR A 194 16.73 -13.92 18.83
N TYR A 195 17.49 -13.56 17.79
CA TYR A 195 18.39 -14.51 17.12
C TYR A 195 19.86 -14.10 17.12
N SER A 196 20.20 -12.80 17.16
CA SER A 196 21.59 -12.35 17.05
C SER A 196 21.83 -10.92 17.53
N ARG A 197 22.68 -10.77 18.54
CA ARG A 197 23.10 -9.48 19.09
C ARG A 197 23.85 -8.60 18.08
N VAL A 198 24.53 -9.20 17.11
CA VAL A 198 25.17 -8.45 16.00
C VAL A 198 24.10 -7.87 15.08
N VAL A 199 23.06 -8.64 14.78
CA VAL A 199 21.90 -8.16 14.00
C VAL A 199 21.17 -7.06 14.77
N GLU A 200 21.00 -7.18 16.09
CA GLU A 200 20.45 -6.13 16.96
C GLU A 200 21.25 -4.82 16.81
N LEU A 201 22.57 -4.87 16.98
CA LEU A 201 23.43 -3.68 16.85
C LEU A 201 23.34 -3.04 15.45
N LEU A 202 23.40 -3.84 14.38
CA LEU A 202 23.27 -3.34 13.02
C LEU A 202 21.88 -2.73 12.75
N ALA A 203 20.82 -3.33 13.28
CA ALA A 203 19.47 -2.81 13.18
C ALA A 203 19.31 -1.47 13.92
N VAL A 204 19.91 -1.32 15.10
CA VAL A 204 19.93 -0.05 15.85
C VAL A 204 20.69 1.03 15.08
N ILE A 205 21.86 0.71 14.50
CA ILE A 205 22.63 1.67 13.67
C ILE A 205 21.80 2.10 12.45
N LEU A 206 21.15 1.16 11.78
CA LEU A 206 20.25 1.47 10.67
C LEU A 206 19.11 2.38 11.12
N TYR A 207 18.54 2.13 12.29
CA TYR A 207 17.46 2.94 12.82
C TYR A 207 17.90 4.37 13.15
N ILE A 208 19.11 4.55 13.68
CA ILE A 208 19.74 5.86 13.92
C ILE A 208 19.83 6.64 12.61
N ILE A 209 20.27 6.03 11.51
CA ILE A 209 20.33 6.69 10.19
C ILE A 209 18.95 7.21 9.78
N GLY A 210 17.89 6.39 9.96
CA GLY A 210 16.52 6.81 9.70
C GLY A 210 16.08 7.98 10.58
N ILE A 211 16.30 7.90 11.89
CA ILE A 211 15.88 8.92 12.87
C ILE A 211 16.59 10.25 12.61
N TYR A 212 17.91 10.24 12.42
CA TYR A 212 18.66 11.45 12.08
C TYR A 212 18.26 12.02 10.72
N GLY A 213 17.90 11.17 9.77
CA GLY A 213 17.26 11.58 8.53
C GLY A 213 15.97 12.38 8.76
N LEU A 214 15.06 11.90 9.63
CA LEU A 214 13.83 12.62 10.00
C LEU A 214 14.13 13.94 10.71
N ILE A 215 15.14 13.97 11.59
CA ILE A 215 15.60 15.22 12.23
C ILE A 215 16.01 16.22 11.15
N ILE A 216 16.93 15.86 10.26
CA ILE A 216 17.39 16.75 9.17
C ILE A 216 16.21 17.25 8.33
N LEU A 217 15.27 16.38 7.98
CA LEU A 217 14.07 16.75 7.24
C LEU A 217 13.21 17.77 8.00
N SER A 218 12.98 17.58 9.30
CA SER A 218 12.22 18.53 10.14
C SER A 218 12.86 19.92 10.21
N PHE A 219 14.18 20.01 10.06
CA PHE A 219 14.88 21.30 10.02
C PHE A 219 14.80 21.99 8.64
N LYS A 220 14.54 21.24 7.57
CA LYS A 220 14.45 21.76 6.19
C LYS A 220 13.06 22.30 5.81
N ILE A 221 12.03 22.05 6.60
CA ILE A 221 10.69 22.57 6.33
C ILE A 221 10.66 24.08 6.62
N ALA A 222 10.37 24.87 5.58
CA ALA A 222 10.24 26.32 5.67
C ALA A 222 8.84 26.73 6.14
N ASP A 223 7.80 26.13 5.54
CA ASP A 223 6.40 26.56 5.65
C ASP A 223 5.66 25.86 6.79
N GLN A 224 5.96 26.25 8.03
CA GLN A 224 5.25 25.82 9.24
C GLN A 224 5.05 26.99 10.19
N LEU A 225 3.97 26.93 10.98
CA LEU A 225 3.78 27.83 12.11
C LEU A 225 4.96 27.66 13.12
N PRO A 226 5.48 28.76 13.71
CA PRO A 226 6.66 28.69 14.59
C PRO A 226 6.53 27.68 15.74
N LEU A 227 5.33 27.60 16.35
CA LEU A 227 5.05 26.66 17.43
C LEU A 227 5.10 25.20 16.96
N GLN A 228 4.47 24.87 15.84
CA GLN A 228 4.51 23.53 15.23
C GLN A 228 5.96 23.14 14.90
N LYS A 229 6.68 24.05 14.27
CA LYS A 229 8.08 23.87 13.87
C LYS A 229 8.98 23.59 15.09
N GLY A 230 8.85 24.37 16.16
CA GLY A 230 9.61 24.15 17.39
C GLY A 230 9.30 22.80 18.04
N LEU A 231 8.01 22.49 18.24
CA LEU A 231 7.58 21.28 18.93
C LEU A 231 7.94 19.99 18.18
N THR A 232 7.75 19.98 16.85
CA THR A 232 8.10 18.81 16.01
C THR A 232 9.61 18.57 15.98
N ARG A 233 10.44 19.62 15.94
CA ARG A 233 11.90 19.50 16.04
C ARG A 233 12.34 18.98 17.40
N ILE A 234 11.81 19.52 18.49
CA ILE A 234 12.09 19.03 19.85
C ILE A 234 11.72 17.55 19.95
N SER A 235 10.56 17.16 19.42
CA SER A 235 10.11 15.76 19.39
C SER A 235 11.12 14.84 18.69
N PHE A 236 11.48 15.13 17.42
CA PHE A 236 12.43 14.30 16.68
C PHE A 236 13.85 14.32 17.28
N SER A 237 14.32 15.49 17.75
CA SER A 237 15.63 15.59 18.39
C SER A 237 15.70 14.81 19.70
N ALA A 238 14.63 14.78 20.50
CA ALA A 238 14.57 13.96 21.70
C ALA A 238 14.69 12.47 21.38
N LEU A 239 14.03 12.01 20.31
CA LEU A 239 14.20 10.63 19.83
C LEU A 239 15.65 10.37 19.41
N GLY A 240 16.28 11.32 18.70
CA GLY A 240 17.69 11.25 18.29
C GLY A 240 18.67 11.16 19.46
N VAL A 241 18.39 11.82 20.59
CA VAL A 241 19.18 11.66 21.82
C VAL A 241 18.90 10.30 22.45
N SER A 242 17.63 9.91 22.58
CA SER A 242 17.23 8.68 23.27
C SER A 242 17.77 7.41 22.61
N ILE A 243 17.89 7.39 21.27
CA ILE A 243 18.35 6.20 20.53
C ILE A 243 19.85 5.92 20.76
N LEU A 244 20.62 6.93 21.18
CA LEU A 244 22.03 6.71 21.58
C LEU A 244 22.14 5.81 22.81
N PHE A 245 21.16 5.84 23.71
CA PHE A 245 21.11 4.89 24.83
C PHE A 245 20.83 3.46 24.36
N SER A 246 20.00 3.28 23.34
CA SER A 246 19.79 1.97 22.70
C SER A 246 21.05 1.48 21.99
N LEU A 247 21.83 2.38 21.38
CA LEU A 247 23.14 2.02 20.80
C LEU A 247 24.11 1.53 21.87
N LEU A 248 24.20 2.24 22.99
CA LEU A 248 25.03 1.82 24.12
C LEU A 248 24.57 0.46 24.66
N TYR A 249 23.26 0.25 24.81
CA TYR A 249 22.70 -1.03 25.23
C TYR A 249 23.09 -2.18 24.28
N ALA A 250 22.86 -2.02 22.97
CA ALA A 250 23.21 -3.04 21.98
C ALA A 250 24.73 -3.28 21.88
N LEU A 251 25.54 -2.22 21.99
CA LEU A 251 26.99 -2.32 22.01
C LEU A 251 27.50 -3.06 23.25
N GLY A 252 26.91 -2.81 24.43
CA GLY A 252 27.22 -3.54 25.65
C GLY A 252 26.88 -5.02 25.53
N ASN A 253 25.74 -5.35 24.92
CA ASN A 253 25.32 -6.73 24.67
C ASN A 253 26.26 -7.50 23.72
N VAL A 254 26.87 -6.81 22.75
CA VAL A 254 27.83 -7.40 21.79
C VAL A 254 29.24 -7.48 22.35
N THR A 255 29.72 -6.41 22.99
CA THR A 255 31.12 -6.28 23.45
C THR A 255 31.36 -6.89 24.82
N TYR A 256 30.30 -7.03 25.64
CA TYR A 256 30.36 -7.49 27.04
C TYR A 256 31.26 -6.63 27.95
N GLN A 257 31.69 -5.43 27.51
CA GLN A 257 32.59 -4.56 28.27
C GLN A 257 31.87 -3.76 29.37
N PHE A 258 30.58 -3.51 29.18
CA PHE A 258 29.72 -2.79 30.10
C PHE A 258 28.29 -3.28 29.94
N HIS A 259 27.46 -3.02 30.94
CA HIS A 259 26.06 -3.43 30.94
C HIS A 259 25.17 -2.22 31.20
N ILE A 260 24.18 -2.01 30.31
CA ILE A 260 23.14 -1.01 30.49
C ILE A 260 21.91 -1.70 31.06
N THR A 261 21.48 -1.27 32.25
CA THR A 261 20.35 -1.87 32.95
C THR A 261 19.01 -1.48 32.31
N ILE A 262 17.99 -2.30 32.52
CA ILE A 262 16.63 -1.99 32.09
C ILE A 262 16.14 -0.71 32.78
N ASP A 263 16.43 -0.52 34.06
CA ASP A 263 16.06 0.71 34.78
C ASP A 263 16.65 1.96 34.13
N PHE A 264 17.93 1.92 33.75
CA PHE A 264 18.56 3.02 33.01
C PHE A 264 17.81 3.31 31.70
N MET A 265 17.44 2.26 30.96
CA MET A 265 16.64 2.41 29.74
C MET A 265 15.26 3.00 30.03
N LEU A 266 14.57 2.57 31.09
CA LEU A 266 13.27 3.14 31.46
C LEU A 266 13.37 4.64 31.77
N TYR A 267 14.38 5.05 32.55
CA TYR A 267 14.56 6.45 32.95
C TYR A 267 15.00 7.35 31.80
N PHE A 268 16.04 6.99 31.05
CA PHE A 268 16.61 7.91 30.06
C PHE A 268 16.02 7.73 28.66
N HIS A 269 15.76 6.50 28.24
CA HIS A 269 15.16 6.23 26.94
C HIS A 269 13.62 6.31 27.03
N GLY A 270 13.01 5.62 27.99
CA GLY A 270 11.56 5.53 28.16
C GLY A 270 10.89 6.87 28.47
N ILE A 271 11.35 7.59 29.50
CA ILE A 271 10.76 8.91 29.86
C ILE A 271 10.95 9.93 28.75
N THR A 272 12.15 10.01 28.15
CA THR A 272 12.41 10.93 27.03
C THR A 272 11.45 10.67 25.87
N ASN A 273 11.19 9.39 25.56
CA ASN A 273 10.30 9.03 24.47
C ASN A 273 8.81 9.22 24.80
N SER A 274 8.40 8.89 26.02
CA SER A 274 7.00 9.01 26.46
C SER A 274 6.57 10.46 26.70
N ILE A 275 7.47 11.30 27.22
CA ILE A 275 7.19 12.71 27.50
C ILE A 275 7.63 13.58 26.33
N VAL A 276 8.93 13.65 26.02
CA VAL A 276 9.42 14.69 25.10
C VAL A 276 9.09 14.34 23.65
N PHE A 277 9.41 13.13 23.18
CA PHE A 277 9.09 12.74 21.80
C PHE A 277 7.58 12.70 21.56
N ALA A 278 6.83 11.92 22.34
CA ALA A 278 5.41 11.71 22.07
C ALA A 278 4.55 12.94 22.37
N LEU A 279 4.67 13.56 23.55
CA LEU A 279 3.81 14.70 23.91
C LEU A 279 4.08 15.90 22.99
N MET A 280 5.34 16.30 22.81
CA MET A 280 5.68 17.44 21.94
C MET A 280 5.32 17.14 20.49
N GLY A 281 5.47 15.89 20.03
CA GLY A 281 5.06 15.47 18.70
C GLY A 281 3.56 15.58 18.49
N VAL A 282 2.76 15.02 19.40
CA VAL A 282 1.28 15.09 19.35
C VAL A 282 0.81 16.55 19.37
N ILE A 283 1.33 17.37 20.28
CA ILE A 283 0.96 18.80 20.35
C ILE A 283 1.38 19.51 19.07
N GLY A 284 2.63 19.31 18.62
CA GLY A 284 3.17 19.94 17.41
C GLY A 284 2.34 19.63 16.17
N TRP A 285 2.00 18.37 15.94
CA TRP A 285 1.16 17.96 14.82
C TRP A 285 -0.32 18.36 14.97
N SER A 286 -0.79 18.65 16.19
CA SER A 286 -2.15 19.14 16.43
C SER A 286 -2.36 20.61 16.09
N VAL A 287 -1.29 21.43 16.07
CA VAL A 287 -1.34 22.87 15.74
C VAL A 287 -1.93 23.07 14.34
N GLN A 288 -1.36 22.40 13.34
CA GLN A 288 -1.86 22.37 11.98
C GLN A 288 -1.59 21.00 11.38
N VAL A 289 -2.65 20.20 11.24
CA VAL A 289 -2.58 18.86 10.68
C VAL A 289 -2.29 18.95 9.18
N PRO A 290 -1.19 18.36 8.68
CA PRO A 290 -0.91 18.33 7.26
C PRO A 290 -1.98 17.54 6.51
N SER A 291 -2.56 18.14 5.47
CA SER A 291 -3.58 17.50 4.64
C SER A 291 -2.99 16.36 3.79
N ALA A 292 -3.75 15.29 3.61
CA ALA A 292 -3.39 14.22 2.70
C ALA A 292 -3.47 14.72 1.25
N ASN A 293 -2.40 14.55 0.48
CA ASN A 293 -2.35 14.85 -0.96
C ASN A 293 -2.71 13.60 -1.76
N TYR A 294 -3.91 13.06 -1.52
CA TYR A 294 -4.43 11.89 -2.24
C TYR A 294 -5.76 12.23 -2.89
N ASN A 295 -5.82 12.10 -4.21
CA ASN A 295 -7.06 12.14 -4.97
C ASN A 295 -7.55 10.71 -5.17
N LYS A 296 -8.79 10.43 -4.73
CA LYS A 296 -9.42 9.15 -5.02
C LYS A 296 -9.59 9.05 -6.52
N CYS A 297 -9.08 7.98 -7.12
CA CYS A 297 -9.33 7.67 -8.52
C CYS A 297 -10.85 7.57 -8.77
N SER A 298 -11.33 8.36 -9.72
CA SER A 298 -12.76 8.50 -10.03
C SER A 298 -13.00 8.32 -11.52
N PHE A 299 -12.61 7.17 -12.05
CA PHE A 299 -12.90 6.78 -13.42
C PHE A 299 -13.88 5.60 -13.43
N PRO A 300 -14.61 5.39 -14.54
CA PRO A 300 -15.58 4.30 -14.62
C PRO A 300 -14.84 2.96 -14.60
N ILE A 301 -15.36 2.02 -13.79
CA ILE A 301 -14.79 0.68 -13.61
C ILE A 301 -15.80 -0.37 -14.05
N SER A 302 -15.32 -1.47 -14.63
CA SER A 302 -16.19 -2.61 -14.94
C SER A 302 -16.80 -3.16 -13.65
N ARG A 303 -18.11 -3.45 -13.71
CA ARG A 303 -18.87 -4.12 -12.65
C ARG A 303 -18.68 -5.64 -12.69
N PHE A 304 -18.03 -6.18 -13.71
CA PHE A 304 -17.86 -7.61 -13.84
C PHE A 304 -16.69 -8.13 -13.03
N SER A 305 -16.98 -9.13 -12.21
CA SER A 305 -16.00 -9.97 -11.52
C SER A 305 -16.41 -11.44 -11.70
N GLY A 306 -15.42 -12.33 -11.73
CA GLY A 306 -15.65 -13.78 -11.79
C GLY A 306 -15.89 -14.39 -10.42
N LYS A 307 -16.19 -15.69 -10.37
CA LYS A 307 -16.27 -16.47 -9.10
C LYS A 307 -15.30 -17.66 -9.07
N GLY A 308 -14.53 -17.86 -10.15
CA GLY A 308 -13.70 -19.05 -10.35
C GLY A 308 -13.04 -19.00 -11.72
N LYS A 309 -13.31 -20.00 -12.57
CA LYS A 309 -12.87 -20.01 -13.97
C LYS A 309 -13.55 -18.87 -14.74
N ILE A 310 -12.78 -17.99 -15.36
CA ILE A 310 -13.26 -16.92 -16.23
C ILE A 310 -13.59 -17.55 -17.59
N GLY A 311 -12.58 -17.71 -18.46
CA GLY A 311 -12.73 -18.33 -19.77
C GLY A 311 -13.86 -17.73 -20.62
N GLU A 312 -14.26 -18.41 -21.70
CA GLU A 312 -15.31 -17.93 -22.61
C GLU A 312 -16.69 -17.94 -21.97
N LYS A 313 -16.95 -18.94 -21.12
CA LYS A 313 -18.23 -19.10 -20.43
C LYS A 313 -18.55 -17.88 -19.54
N PHE A 314 -17.54 -17.11 -19.16
CA PHE A 314 -17.74 -15.85 -18.46
C PHE A 314 -18.54 -14.84 -19.29
N LEU A 315 -18.42 -14.83 -20.61
CA LEU A 315 -19.12 -13.87 -21.48
C LEU A 315 -20.59 -14.22 -21.70
N ILE A 316 -21.00 -15.47 -21.43
CA ILE A 316 -22.39 -15.90 -21.54
C ILE A 316 -23.28 -14.96 -20.72
N SER A 317 -24.37 -14.48 -21.33
CA SER A 317 -25.34 -13.50 -20.79
C SER A 317 -24.84 -12.06 -20.59
N LYS A 318 -23.58 -11.77 -20.95
CA LYS A 318 -22.97 -10.42 -20.87
C LYS A 318 -22.81 -9.73 -22.22
N THR A 319 -22.88 -10.48 -23.31
CA THR A 319 -22.78 -9.95 -24.67
C THR A 319 -24.09 -9.33 -25.13
N ASP A 320 -24.02 -8.48 -26.15
CA ASP A 320 -25.17 -7.98 -26.90
C ASP A 320 -25.08 -8.40 -28.39
N SER A 321 -25.84 -7.76 -29.27
CA SER A 321 -25.88 -8.09 -30.70
C SER A 321 -24.99 -7.21 -31.59
N GLN A 322 -24.23 -6.27 -31.01
CA GLN A 322 -23.32 -5.42 -31.79
C GLN A 322 -22.12 -6.23 -32.32
N LYS A 323 -21.47 -5.70 -33.36
CA LYS A 323 -20.25 -6.28 -33.91
C LYS A 323 -19.16 -5.23 -33.95
N TYR A 324 -17.95 -5.64 -33.56
CA TYR A 324 -16.76 -4.81 -33.58
C TYR A 324 -15.68 -5.50 -34.42
N ASN A 325 -14.94 -4.71 -35.21
CA ASN A 325 -13.83 -5.22 -36.01
C ASN A 325 -12.50 -5.22 -35.23
N GLY A 326 -12.38 -4.34 -34.22
CA GLY A 326 -11.18 -4.13 -33.43
C GLY A 326 -11.42 -3.65 -32.00
N LEU A 327 -10.32 -3.29 -31.34
CA LEU A 327 -10.27 -2.86 -29.94
C LEU A 327 -10.81 -1.46 -29.70
N VAL A 328 -10.83 -0.61 -30.73
CA VAL A 328 -11.48 0.70 -30.74
C VAL A 328 -12.21 0.90 -32.08
N ASP A 329 -13.12 1.86 -32.16
CA ASP A 329 -13.81 2.16 -33.42
C ASP A 329 -13.04 3.14 -34.30
N ASP A 330 -12.38 4.11 -33.67
CA ASP A 330 -11.59 5.15 -34.33
C ASP A 330 -10.49 5.60 -33.38
N MET A 331 -9.22 5.45 -33.81
CA MET A 331 -8.06 5.88 -33.02
C MET A 331 -8.01 7.39 -32.81
N ASP A 332 -8.62 8.20 -33.69
CA ASP A 332 -8.60 9.65 -33.57
C ASP A 332 -9.29 10.18 -32.31
N MET A 333 -10.05 9.34 -31.58
CA MET A 333 -10.58 9.66 -30.25
C MET A 333 -9.51 9.94 -29.19
N TYR A 334 -8.25 9.56 -29.46
CA TYR A 334 -7.10 9.82 -28.60
C TYR A 334 -6.32 11.08 -28.99
N LYS A 335 -6.80 11.89 -29.93
CA LYS A 335 -6.25 13.23 -30.18
C LYS A 335 -6.42 14.12 -28.93
N PRO A 336 -5.44 15.00 -28.61
CA PRO A 336 -4.25 15.33 -29.40
C PRO A 336 -3.01 14.48 -29.06
N ASP A 337 -3.12 13.46 -28.20
CA ASP A 337 -1.97 12.64 -27.77
C ASP A 337 -1.41 11.76 -28.90
N ILE A 338 -2.25 11.51 -29.91
CA ILE A 338 -1.85 10.99 -31.22
C ILE A 338 -2.22 12.01 -32.31
N ASN A 339 -1.57 11.91 -33.47
CA ASN A 339 -1.74 12.80 -34.62
C ASN A 339 -1.66 12.03 -35.96
N GLU A 340 -1.68 12.76 -37.07
CA GLU A 340 -1.72 12.23 -38.44
C GLU A 340 -0.46 11.48 -38.87
N THR A 341 0.67 11.70 -38.20
CA THR A 341 1.94 11.02 -38.53
C THR A 341 2.04 9.61 -37.96
N LEU A 342 1.05 9.16 -37.17
CA LEU A 342 0.98 7.79 -36.67
C LEU A 342 0.80 6.83 -37.87
N SER A 343 1.55 5.71 -37.85
CA SER A 343 1.44 4.68 -38.89
C SER A 343 -0.02 4.29 -39.15
N THR A 344 -0.40 4.25 -40.42
CA THR A 344 -1.73 3.82 -40.86
C THR A 344 -1.98 2.36 -40.51
N THR A 345 -0.96 1.51 -40.58
CA THR A 345 -1.05 0.10 -40.18
C THR A 345 -1.23 -0.05 -38.67
N VAL A 346 -0.58 0.80 -37.85
CA VAL A 346 -0.82 0.82 -36.40
C VAL A 346 -2.27 1.22 -36.10
N LYS A 347 -2.81 2.26 -36.75
CA LYS A 347 -4.23 2.63 -36.60
C LYS A 347 -5.16 1.48 -36.99
N ASP A 348 -4.95 0.92 -38.19
CA ASP A 348 -5.75 -0.18 -38.73
C ASP A 348 -5.72 -1.42 -37.84
N PHE A 349 -4.60 -1.73 -37.18
CA PHE A 349 -4.53 -2.83 -36.23
C PHE A 349 -5.47 -2.65 -35.03
N TYR A 350 -5.58 -1.44 -34.47
CA TYR A 350 -6.46 -1.20 -33.32
C TYR A 350 -7.94 -1.12 -33.73
N GLU A 351 -8.24 -0.64 -34.93
CA GLU A 351 -9.61 -0.52 -35.47
C GLU A 351 -10.14 -1.82 -36.08
N ASN A 352 -9.25 -2.66 -36.63
CA ASN A 352 -9.56 -3.91 -37.33
C ASN A 352 -8.74 -5.10 -36.82
N THR A 353 -8.57 -5.21 -35.50
CA THR A 353 -7.72 -6.21 -34.83
C THR A 353 -8.00 -7.67 -35.25
N THR A 354 -9.24 -8.00 -35.63
CA THR A 354 -9.62 -9.33 -36.14
C THR A 354 -8.99 -9.68 -37.49
N ALA A 355 -8.56 -8.69 -38.28
CA ALA A 355 -7.85 -8.87 -39.55
C ALA A 355 -6.35 -9.10 -39.37
N TYR A 356 -5.87 -9.33 -38.15
CA TYR A 356 -4.45 -9.50 -37.86
C TYR A 356 -4.17 -10.81 -37.12
N ARG A 357 -3.08 -11.45 -37.52
CA ARG A 357 -2.50 -12.62 -36.87
C ARG A 357 -1.38 -12.19 -35.93
N LEU A 358 -1.36 -12.70 -34.70
CA LEU A 358 -0.32 -12.34 -33.72
C LEU A 358 0.44 -13.57 -33.23
N LEU A 359 1.76 -13.48 -33.28
CA LEU A 359 2.69 -14.38 -32.61
C LEU A 359 3.27 -13.68 -31.39
N ALA A 360 3.40 -14.39 -30.27
CA ALA A 360 3.93 -13.87 -29.02
C ALA A 360 5.09 -14.72 -28.49
N GLU A 361 6.11 -14.07 -27.94
CA GLU A 361 7.23 -14.70 -27.24
C GLU A 361 7.30 -14.17 -25.81
N VAL A 362 7.00 -15.02 -24.83
CA VAL A 362 6.90 -14.62 -23.41
C VAL A 362 8.21 -14.85 -22.67
N LYS A 363 8.81 -13.78 -22.14
CA LYS A 363 10.13 -13.76 -21.49
C LYS A 363 10.01 -13.36 -20.02
N TRP A 364 10.02 -14.35 -19.14
CA TRP A 364 10.10 -14.16 -17.69
C TRP A 364 11.54 -13.87 -17.25
N ARG A 365 11.71 -12.87 -16.37
CA ARG A 365 13.01 -12.61 -15.73
C ARG A 365 13.33 -13.69 -14.70
N SER A 366 14.61 -14.05 -14.57
CA SER A 366 15.04 -15.18 -13.74
C SER A 366 14.62 -15.08 -12.28
N TRP A 367 14.64 -13.87 -11.70
CA TRP A 367 14.23 -13.64 -10.30
C TRP A 367 12.72 -13.87 -10.07
N PHE A 368 11.89 -13.73 -11.12
CA PHE A 368 10.44 -13.89 -11.01
C PHE A 368 9.95 -15.29 -11.40
N LYS A 369 10.80 -16.11 -12.06
CA LYS A 369 10.45 -17.47 -12.50
C LYS A 369 9.85 -18.37 -11.40
N PRO A 370 10.36 -18.40 -10.16
CA PRO A 370 9.75 -19.20 -9.09
C PRO A 370 8.30 -18.80 -8.80
N PHE A 371 8.04 -17.48 -8.72
CA PHE A 371 6.71 -16.93 -8.49
C PHE A 371 5.78 -17.21 -9.68
N ALA A 372 6.27 -17.06 -10.91
CA ALA A 372 5.51 -17.40 -12.11
C ALA A 372 5.15 -18.89 -12.17
N GLY A 373 6.04 -19.78 -11.70
CA GLY A 373 5.76 -21.22 -11.60
C GLY A 373 4.61 -21.53 -10.65
N ILE A 374 4.61 -20.91 -9.46
CA ILE A 374 3.51 -21.03 -8.49
C ILE A 374 2.23 -20.43 -9.06
N TYR A 375 2.32 -19.23 -9.64
CA TYR A 375 1.17 -18.53 -10.21
C TYR A 375 0.49 -19.34 -11.31
N ARG A 376 1.27 -20.07 -12.13
CA ARG A 376 0.75 -20.92 -13.21
C ARG A 376 -0.26 -21.97 -12.75
N LEU A 377 -0.09 -22.51 -11.53
CA LEU A 377 -1.03 -23.48 -10.95
C LEU A 377 -2.43 -22.87 -10.79
N PHE A 378 -2.47 -21.58 -10.43
CA PHE A 378 -3.72 -20.84 -10.25
C PHE A 378 -4.25 -20.27 -11.57
N SER A 379 -3.38 -19.69 -12.41
CA SER A 379 -3.80 -19.04 -13.66
C SER A 379 -4.36 -20.04 -14.67
N HIS A 380 -3.82 -21.26 -14.74
CA HIS A 380 -4.37 -22.33 -15.58
C HIS A 380 -5.80 -22.70 -15.17
N LYS A 381 -6.08 -22.80 -13.86
CA LYS A 381 -7.43 -23.09 -13.34
C LYS A 381 -8.39 -21.90 -13.57
N MET A 382 -7.88 -20.69 -13.42
CA MET A 382 -8.63 -19.44 -13.56
C MET A 382 -8.93 -19.08 -15.02
N GLN A 383 -8.09 -19.52 -15.97
CA GLN A 383 -8.12 -19.11 -17.38
C GLN A 383 -8.12 -17.58 -17.55
N GLN A 384 -7.19 -16.93 -16.84
CA GLN A 384 -6.98 -15.49 -16.91
C GLN A 384 -5.52 -15.19 -16.57
N ILE A 385 -4.87 -14.36 -17.39
CA ILE A 385 -3.43 -14.08 -17.35
C ILE A 385 -2.62 -15.41 -17.34
N ASN A 386 -3.10 -16.42 -18.08
CA ASN A 386 -2.47 -17.73 -18.20
C ASN A 386 -1.38 -17.73 -19.26
N LEU A 387 -0.29 -17.02 -18.98
CA LEU A 387 0.84 -16.87 -19.91
C LEU A 387 1.76 -18.10 -19.88
N PRO A 388 2.32 -18.51 -21.04
CA PRO A 388 3.27 -19.61 -21.10
C PRO A 388 4.55 -19.31 -20.32
N PHE A 389 5.13 -20.36 -19.74
CA PHE A 389 6.43 -20.28 -19.06
C PHE A 389 7.60 -20.36 -20.05
N SER A 390 7.35 -20.92 -21.24
CA SER A 390 8.34 -21.07 -22.31
C SER A 390 8.43 -19.81 -23.14
N SER A 391 9.66 -19.40 -23.49
CA SER A 391 9.93 -18.31 -24.44
C SER A 391 9.88 -18.78 -25.90
N LYS A 392 9.08 -19.80 -26.21
CA LYS A 392 8.89 -20.21 -27.61
C LYS A 392 7.88 -19.28 -28.23
N SER A 393 8.09 -18.91 -29.48
CA SER A 393 7.09 -18.17 -30.24
C SER A 393 5.84 -19.05 -30.38
N VAL A 394 4.70 -18.51 -29.97
CA VAL A 394 3.40 -19.18 -30.04
C VAL A 394 2.39 -18.25 -30.67
N GLU A 395 1.54 -18.81 -31.51
CA GLU A 395 0.42 -18.07 -32.05
C GLU A 395 -0.64 -17.86 -30.98
N MET A 396 -1.15 -16.62 -30.93
CA MET A 396 -2.27 -16.28 -30.11
C MET A 396 -3.46 -16.03 -31.04
N THR A 397 -4.49 -16.86 -30.93
CA THR A 397 -5.77 -16.65 -31.63
C THR A 397 -6.71 -15.89 -30.72
N GLY A 398 -7.73 -15.26 -31.29
CA GLY A 398 -8.72 -14.59 -30.47
C GLY A 398 -9.87 -14.00 -31.23
N ASP A 399 -10.94 -13.78 -30.47
CA ASP A 399 -12.21 -13.30 -30.96
C ASP A 399 -12.57 -12.02 -30.19
N ILE A 400 -13.30 -11.13 -30.86
CA ILE A 400 -13.85 -9.91 -30.25
C ILE A 400 -15.37 -10.09 -30.12
N PHE A 401 -15.88 -9.88 -28.91
CA PHE A 401 -17.30 -9.92 -28.60
C PHE A 401 -17.76 -8.57 -28.09
N SER A 402 -18.95 -8.13 -28.48
CA SER A 402 -19.58 -6.96 -27.88
C SER A 402 -20.09 -7.27 -26.47
N ILE A 403 -20.15 -6.25 -25.61
CA ILE A 403 -20.57 -6.38 -24.22
C ILE A 403 -21.67 -5.37 -23.91
N ASP A 404 -22.67 -5.81 -23.16
CA ASP A 404 -23.77 -4.95 -22.71
C ASP A 404 -23.23 -3.88 -21.72
N ASP A 405 -23.10 -2.66 -22.23
CA ASP A 405 -22.64 -1.48 -21.49
C ASP A 405 -23.39 -1.25 -20.18
N LYS A 406 -24.72 -1.51 -20.13
CA LYS A 406 -25.51 -1.28 -18.90
C LYS A 406 -25.10 -2.26 -17.80
N LYS A 407 -24.75 -3.49 -18.17
CA LYS A 407 -24.27 -4.52 -17.25
C LYS A 407 -22.82 -4.26 -16.83
N ASP A 408 -21.95 -3.87 -17.74
CA ASP A 408 -20.54 -3.56 -17.42
C ASP A 408 -20.41 -2.26 -16.61
N GLY A 409 -21.21 -1.25 -16.93
CA GLY A 409 -21.19 0.07 -16.31
C GLY A 409 -20.23 1.07 -16.98
N ARG A 410 -19.53 0.66 -18.05
CA ARG A 410 -18.75 1.52 -18.94
C ARG A 410 -19.44 1.59 -20.31
N SER A 411 -18.99 2.49 -21.17
CA SER A 411 -19.52 2.65 -22.53
C SER A 411 -18.66 1.95 -23.58
N ASN A 412 -19.31 1.50 -24.65
CA ASN A 412 -18.70 0.94 -25.85
C ASN A 412 -17.76 -0.24 -25.55
N VAL A 413 -18.21 -1.13 -24.67
CA VAL A 413 -17.38 -2.19 -24.10
C VAL A 413 -17.29 -3.36 -25.07
N ARG A 414 -16.07 -3.86 -25.25
CA ARG A 414 -15.80 -5.04 -26.08
C ARG A 414 -14.82 -5.98 -25.39
N ALA A 415 -15.11 -7.27 -25.45
CA ALA A 415 -14.26 -8.32 -24.89
C ALA A 415 -13.31 -8.86 -25.96
N TRP A 416 -12.02 -8.81 -25.69
CA TRP A 416 -11.01 -9.53 -26.46
C TRP A 416 -10.62 -10.80 -25.71
N VAL A 417 -10.97 -11.94 -26.30
CA VAL A 417 -10.64 -13.27 -25.76
C VAL A 417 -9.43 -13.80 -26.50
N ARG A 418 -8.37 -14.17 -25.77
CA ARG A 418 -7.15 -14.70 -26.37
C ARG A 418 -6.86 -16.11 -25.92
N LYS A 419 -6.43 -16.94 -26.88
CA LYS A 419 -6.10 -18.35 -26.68
C LYS A 419 -4.70 -18.64 -27.21
N ILE A 420 -4.04 -19.59 -26.57
CA ILE A 420 -2.86 -20.29 -27.11
C ILE A 420 -3.25 -21.75 -27.15
N ASN A 421 -3.27 -22.34 -28.35
CA ASN A 421 -3.90 -23.64 -28.58
C ASN A 421 -5.38 -23.59 -28.13
N GLU A 422 -5.81 -24.50 -27.24
CA GLU A 422 -7.17 -24.51 -26.67
C GLU A 422 -7.28 -23.75 -25.34
N ASP A 423 -6.16 -23.32 -24.77
CA ASP A 423 -6.13 -22.67 -23.46
C ASP A 423 -6.38 -21.17 -23.58
N ILE A 424 -7.37 -20.70 -22.85
CA ILE A 424 -7.65 -19.26 -22.73
C ILE A 424 -6.56 -18.63 -21.89
N VAL A 425 -5.86 -17.68 -22.51
CA VAL A 425 -4.81 -16.87 -21.90
C VAL A 425 -5.45 -15.76 -21.08
N PHE A 426 -6.35 -14.98 -21.68
CA PHE A 426 -7.06 -13.92 -20.99
C PHE A 426 -8.38 -13.55 -21.66
N VAL A 427 -9.25 -12.92 -20.86
CA VAL A 427 -10.44 -12.19 -21.31
C VAL A 427 -10.27 -10.75 -20.83
N ALA A 428 -10.13 -9.82 -21.77
CA ALA A 428 -9.91 -8.41 -21.49
C ALA A 428 -11.06 -7.56 -22.06
N LEU A 429 -11.66 -6.73 -21.23
CA LEU A 429 -12.80 -5.88 -21.57
C LEU A 429 -12.32 -4.45 -21.83
N TYR A 430 -12.20 -4.10 -23.10
CA TYR A 430 -11.77 -2.79 -23.58
C TYR A 430 -12.91 -1.79 -23.56
N SER A 431 -12.58 -0.58 -23.13
CA SER A 431 -13.41 0.62 -23.14
C SER A 431 -12.45 1.81 -23.11
N SER A 432 -13.00 3.02 -23.09
CA SER A 432 -12.27 4.27 -22.97
C SER A 432 -13.00 5.21 -22.05
N HIS A 433 -12.26 6.10 -21.38
CA HIS A 433 -12.86 7.22 -20.66
C HIS A 433 -12.01 8.48 -20.88
N GLN A 434 -12.64 9.63 -20.73
CA GLN A 434 -11.96 10.91 -20.80
C GLN A 434 -11.92 11.54 -19.41
N GLU A 435 -10.76 12.04 -19.02
CA GLU A 435 -10.57 12.74 -17.74
C GLU A 435 -9.55 13.87 -17.94
N SER A 436 -9.86 15.06 -17.41
CA SER A 436 -8.99 16.24 -17.50
C SER A 436 -8.45 16.54 -18.91
N GLY A 437 -9.28 16.36 -19.94
CA GLY A 437 -8.96 16.66 -21.33
C GLY A 437 -8.15 15.59 -22.08
N ARG A 438 -7.86 14.44 -21.46
CA ARG A 438 -7.15 13.31 -22.08
C ARG A 438 -8.03 12.06 -22.12
N THR A 439 -7.94 11.30 -23.20
CA THR A 439 -8.62 10.02 -23.36
C THR A 439 -7.69 8.88 -22.92
N TYR A 440 -8.18 8.01 -22.05
CA TYR A 440 -7.46 6.84 -21.55
C TYR A 440 -8.06 5.56 -22.13
N MET A 441 -7.20 4.58 -22.41
CA MET A 441 -7.66 3.21 -22.68
C MET A 441 -7.91 2.51 -21.35
N ASN A 442 -9.15 2.04 -21.15
CA ASN A 442 -9.65 1.49 -19.90
C ASN A 442 -9.94 0.00 -20.08
N ILE A 443 -9.06 -0.84 -19.56
CA ILE A 443 -9.07 -2.29 -19.78
C ILE A 443 -9.42 -2.98 -18.47
N ALA A 444 -10.47 -3.79 -18.44
CA ALA A 444 -10.78 -4.63 -17.28
C ALA A 444 -10.48 -6.09 -17.58
N LEU A 445 -9.68 -6.74 -16.73
CA LEU A 445 -9.44 -8.17 -16.72
C LEU A 445 -10.17 -8.77 -15.50
N PRO A 446 -11.35 -9.37 -15.70
CA PRO A 446 -12.12 -9.97 -14.62
C PRO A 446 -11.31 -11.08 -13.94
N LEU A 447 -11.30 -11.07 -12.62
CA LEU A 447 -10.64 -12.06 -11.76
C LEU A 447 -11.68 -12.70 -10.82
N PRO A 448 -11.37 -13.80 -10.13
CA PRO A 448 -12.21 -14.32 -9.06
C PRO A 448 -12.44 -13.24 -7.98
N TRP A 449 -13.71 -12.91 -7.75
CA TRP A 449 -14.23 -11.93 -6.78
C TRP A 449 -13.67 -10.50 -6.92
N SER A 450 -13.02 -10.20 -8.04
CA SER A 450 -12.35 -8.93 -8.29
C SER A 450 -12.21 -8.65 -9.79
N SER A 451 -11.66 -7.50 -10.16
CA SER A 451 -11.23 -7.22 -11.53
C SER A 451 -9.94 -6.43 -11.49
N MET A 452 -8.95 -6.83 -12.31
CA MET A 452 -7.79 -5.99 -12.54
C MET A 452 -8.17 -4.94 -13.58
N ILE A 453 -7.85 -3.66 -13.34
CA ILE A 453 -8.16 -2.55 -14.23
C ILE A 453 -6.85 -1.92 -14.67
N GLY A 454 -6.54 -1.99 -15.97
CA GLY A 454 -5.42 -1.30 -16.59
C GLY A 454 -5.90 0.01 -17.23
N ILE A 455 -5.39 1.13 -16.75
CA ILE A 455 -5.62 2.45 -17.35
C ILE A 455 -4.34 2.88 -18.05
N LEU A 456 -4.40 3.01 -19.38
CA LEU A 456 -3.24 3.31 -20.22
C LEU A 456 -3.37 4.68 -20.88
N GLU A 457 -2.28 5.44 -20.84
CA GLU A 457 -2.06 6.63 -21.66
C GLU A 457 -1.51 6.21 -23.02
N LEU A 458 -1.99 6.83 -24.09
CA LEU A 458 -1.38 6.73 -25.41
C LEU A 458 -0.40 7.90 -25.57
N ASN A 459 0.77 7.60 -26.12
CA ASN A 459 1.76 8.60 -26.50
C ASN A 459 2.37 8.18 -27.83
N GLN A 460 2.51 9.13 -28.74
CA GLN A 460 3.11 8.89 -30.05
C GLN A 460 4.58 9.31 -30.10
N TYR A 461 5.40 8.55 -30.83
CA TYR A 461 6.79 8.88 -31.12
C TYR A 461 7.06 8.67 -32.62
N GLY A 462 6.98 9.73 -33.43
CA GLY A 462 7.03 9.58 -34.89
C GLY A 462 5.85 8.76 -35.39
N GLY A 463 6.10 7.68 -36.14
CA GLY A 463 5.08 6.74 -36.60
C GLY A 463 4.64 5.70 -35.57
N ASP A 464 5.30 5.64 -34.41
CA ASP A 464 5.12 4.58 -33.42
C ASP A 464 4.15 4.98 -32.31
N LEU A 465 3.53 3.97 -31.70
CA LEU A 465 2.60 4.14 -30.60
C LEU A 465 3.12 3.52 -29.31
N ARG A 466 3.08 4.27 -28.21
CA ARG A 466 3.31 3.78 -26.87
C ARG A 466 2.04 3.84 -26.04
N LEU A 467 1.62 2.71 -25.49
CA LEU A 467 0.60 2.63 -24.44
C LEU A 467 1.27 2.39 -23.11
N THR A 468 0.96 3.16 -22.07
CA THR A 468 1.66 3.01 -20.79
C THR A 468 0.75 3.27 -19.60
N SER A 469 0.89 2.44 -18.57
CA SER A 469 0.26 2.65 -17.26
C SER A 469 1.16 3.49 -16.34
N LYS A 470 2.35 3.90 -16.79
CA LYS A 470 3.27 4.73 -16.01
C LYS A 470 2.79 6.17 -16.05
N LYS A 471 2.50 6.72 -14.87
CA LYS A 471 2.06 8.11 -14.72
C LYS A 471 3.11 9.08 -15.25
N ARG A 472 2.74 9.89 -16.24
CA ARG A 472 3.53 11.04 -16.68
C ARG A 472 3.40 12.24 -15.73
N THR A 473 2.20 12.42 -15.18
CA THR A 473 1.89 13.45 -14.17
C THR A 473 1.23 12.81 -12.96
N SER A 474 1.35 13.43 -11.78
CA SER A 474 0.79 12.90 -10.53
C SER A 474 -0.73 12.67 -10.61
N ASN A 475 -1.42 13.50 -11.41
CA ASN A 475 -2.88 13.54 -11.50
C ASN A 475 -3.44 12.65 -12.61
N ALA A 476 -2.61 12.03 -13.45
CA ALA A 476 -3.11 11.10 -14.47
C ALA A 476 -3.75 9.85 -13.85
N ASP A 477 -4.78 9.32 -14.49
CA ASP A 477 -5.45 8.09 -14.05
C ASP A 477 -4.64 6.82 -14.32
N SER A 478 -3.57 6.92 -15.12
CA SER A 478 -2.78 5.76 -15.53
C SER A 478 -2.23 4.93 -14.37
N GLY A 479 -2.30 3.63 -14.57
CA GLY A 479 -1.89 2.65 -13.57
C GLY A 479 -2.65 1.35 -13.68
N ILE A 480 -2.18 0.37 -12.91
CA ILE A 480 -2.86 -0.90 -12.73
C ILE A 480 -3.54 -0.91 -11.37
N TYR A 481 -4.82 -1.27 -11.35
CA TYR A 481 -5.66 -1.27 -10.17
C TYR A 481 -6.34 -2.63 -9.98
N LEU A 482 -6.75 -2.92 -8.75
CA LEU A 482 -7.62 -4.03 -8.40
C LEU A 482 -8.95 -3.47 -7.89
N ALA A 483 -10.02 -3.78 -8.58
CA ALA A 483 -11.38 -3.45 -8.17
C ALA A 483 -11.99 -4.62 -7.38
N ILE A 484 -12.51 -4.34 -6.18
CA ILE A 484 -13.29 -5.26 -5.36
C ILE A 484 -14.58 -4.56 -4.96
N GLY A 485 -15.67 -4.90 -5.63
CA GLY A 485 -16.93 -4.16 -5.53
C GLY A 485 -16.74 -2.72 -5.99
N SER A 486 -17.08 -1.74 -5.13
CA SER A 486 -16.88 -0.32 -5.39
C SER A 486 -15.51 0.23 -4.95
N ASN A 487 -14.66 -0.62 -4.36
CA ASN A 487 -13.34 -0.22 -3.90
C ASN A 487 -12.32 -0.45 -5.01
N LEU A 488 -11.40 0.49 -5.15
CA LEU A 488 -10.37 0.48 -6.18
C LEU A 488 -9.01 0.65 -5.52
N PHE A 489 -8.12 -0.29 -5.81
CA PHE A 489 -6.84 -0.41 -5.12
C PHE A 489 -5.69 -0.32 -6.11
N LYS A 490 -4.80 0.67 -5.96
CA LYS A 490 -3.66 0.78 -6.89
C LYS A 490 -2.62 -0.30 -6.59
N LEU A 491 -2.28 -1.08 -7.60
CA LEU A 491 -1.27 -2.13 -7.50
C LEU A 491 0.13 -1.60 -7.83
N PRO A 492 1.20 -2.23 -7.31
CA PRO A 492 2.59 -1.88 -7.63
C PRO A 492 3.03 -2.43 -9.00
N PHE A 493 2.10 -2.57 -9.94
CA PHE A 493 2.39 -2.99 -11.30
C PHE A 493 2.42 -1.80 -12.24
N GLU A 494 3.32 -1.87 -13.20
CA GLU A 494 3.39 -0.95 -14.33
C GLU A 494 3.47 -1.77 -15.60
N GLU A 495 2.90 -1.27 -16.69
CA GLU A 495 3.05 -1.87 -18.00
C GLU A 495 3.24 -0.82 -19.09
N GLN A 496 3.89 -1.24 -20.18
CA GLN A 496 4.13 -0.44 -21.36
C GLN A 496 4.10 -1.33 -22.60
N PHE A 497 3.41 -0.89 -23.63
CA PHE A 497 3.41 -1.45 -24.96
C PHE A 497 4.07 -0.45 -25.90
N ASP A 498 5.13 -0.86 -26.59
CA ASP A 498 5.75 -0.12 -27.68
C ASP A 498 5.37 -0.82 -28.98
N VAL A 499 4.63 -0.14 -29.86
CA VAL A 499 4.12 -0.68 -31.13
C VAL A 499 4.72 0.13 -32.29
N GLU A 500 5.42 -0.55 -33.17
CA GLU A 500 6.10 0.02 -34.34
C GLU A 500 5.73 -0.76 -35.60
N GLU A 501 5.60 -0.07 -36.73
CA GLU A 501 5.52 -0.71 -38.05
C GLU A 501 6.95 -0.92 -38.57
N ILE A 502 7.31 -2.17 -38.85
CA ILE A 502 8.64 -2.50 -39.36
C ILE A 502 8.67 -2.59 -40.88
N GLU A 503 7.58 -3.10 -41.47
CA GLU A 503 7.35 -3.26 -42.90
C GLU A 503 5.84 -3.08 -43.15
N GLU A 504 5.44 -2.78 -44.38
CA GLU A 504 4.03 -2.58 -44.72
C GLU A 504 3.19 -3.80 -44.29
N GLY A 505 2.19 -3.57 -43.44
CA GLY A 505 1.32 -4.64 -42.93
C GLY A 505 1.94 -5.53 -41.83
N ILE A 506 3.19 -5.27 -41.42
CA ILE A 506 3.89 -6.04 -40.38
C ILE A 506 4.24 -5.11 -39.21
N LEU A 507 3.61 -5.35 -38.06
CA LEU A 507 3.90 -4.64 -36.82
C LEU A 507 4.73 -5.49 -35.87
N LYS A 508 5.57 -4.81 -35.11
CA LYS A 508 6.26 -5.36 -33.95
C LYS A 508 5.76 -4.64 -32.71
N ALA A 509 5.40 -5.40 -31.68
CA ALA A 509 5.05 -4.82 -30.40
C ALA A 509 5.87 -5.42 -29.27
N LYS A 510 6.28 -4.59 -28.32
CA LYS A 510 6.96 -5.04 -27.10
C LYS A 510 6.17 -4.61 -25.89
N HIS A 511 5.65 -5.59 -25.15
CA HIS A 511 5.00 -5.39 -23.87
C HIS A 511 6.01 -5.65 -22.75
N THR A 512 6.22 -4.68 -21.88
CA THR A 512 7.07 -4.86 -20.70
C THR A 512 6.25 -4.58 -19.45
N MET A 513 6.40 -5.42 -18.43
CA MET A 513 5.73 -5.27 -17.14
C MET A 513 6.74 -5.20 -16.01
N TRP A 514 6.45 -4.33 -15.05
CA TRP A 514 7.26 -4.10 -13.86
C TRP A 514 6.46 -4.34 -12.60
N LEU A 515 7.14 -4.82 -11.56
CA LEU A 515 6.64 -4.92 -10.20
C LEU A 515 7.57 -4.07 -9.34
N PHE A 516 7.04 -3.06 -8.65
CA PHE A 516 7.83 -2.03 -7.95
C PHE A 516 8.91 -1.38 -8.84
N SER A 517 8.55 -1.10 -10.10
CA SER A 517 9.45 -0.56 -11.13
C SER A 517 10.66 -1.46 -11.48
N VAL A 518 10.69 -2.71 -11.03
CA VAL A 518 11.66 -3.74 -11.44
C VAL A 518 11.01 -4.61 -12.52
N PRO A 519 11.61 -4.73 -13.72
CA PRO A 519 11.02 -5.52 -14.79
C PRO A 519 10.98 -7.01 -14.39
N PHE A 520 9.84 -7.66 -14.59
CA PHE A 520 9.66 -9.08 -14.28
C PHE A 520 9.22 -9.91 -15.48
N LEU A 521 8.60 -9.27 -16.48
CA LEU A 521 8.05 -9.92 -17.66
C LEU A 521 8.19 -9.00 -18.88
N SER A 522 8.53 -9.60 -20.02
CA SER A 522 8.46 -8.97 -21.33
C SER A 522 7.80 -9.92 -22.32
N ILE A 523 6.98 -9.41 -23.23
CA ILE A 523 6.36 -10.17 -24.32
C ILE A 523 6.68 -9.46 -25.62
N ASP A 524 7.35 -10.16 -26.53
CA ASP A 524 7.62 -9.65 -27.87
C ASP A 524 6.57 -10.21 -28.83
N TYR A 525 5.88 -9.34 -29.54
CA TYR A 525 4.85 -9.68 -30.51
C TYR A 525 5.32 -9.40 -31.93
N ARG A 526 4.95 -10.31 -32.84
CA ARG A 526 4.93 -10.04 -34.28
C ARG A 526 3.50 -10.15 -34.78
N ILE A 527 3.06 -9.12 -35.48
CA ILE A 527 1.66 -8.93 -35.87
C ILE A 527 1.64 -8.78 -37.38
N TYR A 528 0.87 -9.63 -38.05
CA TYR A 528 0.79 -9.70 -39.50
C TYR A 528 -0.64 -9.40 -39.93
N LYS A 529 -0.82 -8.46 -40.85
CA LYS A 529 -2.11 -8.27 -41.51
C LYS A 529 -2.44 -9.53 -42.31
N LEU A 530 -3.67 -10.02 -42.17
CA LEU A 530 -4.17 -11.12 -42.97
C LEU A 530 -4.53 -10.59 -44.35
N ASP A 531 -3.86 -11.07 -45.38
CA ASP A 531 -4.25 -10.78 -46.75
C ASP A 531 -5.60 -11.43 -47.03
N LYS A 532 -6.52 -10.68 -47.66
CA LYS A 532 -7.88 -11.14 -48.01
C LYS A 532 -7.91 -12.36 -48.95
N GLU A 533 -6.79 -12.83 -49.47
CA GLU A 533 -6.70 -13.87 -50.51
C GLU A 533 -6.39 -15.29 -50.00
N MET A 534 -6.22 -15.51 -48.68
CA MET A 534 -5.95 -16.87 -48.14
C MET A 534 -7.15 -17.53 -47.44
N GLU A 535 -8.37 -17.14 -47.75
CA GLU A 535 -9.57 -17.95 -47.47
C GLU A 535 -10.05 -18.60 -48.79
N ILE A 536 -9.51 -19.79 -49.09
CA ILE A 536 -10.13 -20.77 -50.01
C ILE A 536 -10.27 -22.09 -49.26
#